data_AF-A0A496U2Z6-F1
#
_entry.id   AF-A0A496U2Z6-F1
#
_cell.length_a   1.000
_cell.length_b   1.000
_cell.length_c   1.000
_cell.angle_alpha   90.00
_cell.angle_beta   90.00
_cell.angle_gamma   90.00
#
_symmetry.space_group_name_H-M   'P 1'
#
loop_
_entity.id
_entity.type
_entity.pdbx_description
1 polymer ?
#
loop_
_entity_poly.entity_id
_entity_poly.type
_entity_poly.pdbx_seq_one_letter_code
_entity_poly.pdbx_strand_id
1 'polypeptide(L)'
;MLVAYLQFYPEKGNIKNNLEKIESMIDDAEFDILVLPELATTGYFFVNKEEIKDLAEEAGNGVSFKHFKRIAKKKNSLIIYGFAERENQIYYNSQAVIFPDGSYIIYRKTHLFYKEKMVYQPGNTGPVVVEFKGAKIGLMICFDWFFPEFSRILALKGA
;
A
#
# COMPACT_ATOMS: atom_id res chain seq x y z
N MET A 1 7.61 2.64 -20.36
CA MET A 1 6.94 2.37 -19.07
C MET A 1 6.70 3.70 -18.39
N LEU A 2 5.45 4.05 -18.15
CA LEU A 2 5.03 5.26 -17.43
C LEU A 2 4.81 4.94 -15.95
N VAL A 3 5.60 5.55 -15.07
CA VAL A 3 5.49 5.38 -13.63
C VAL A 3 4.94 6.68 -13.04
N ALA A 4 3.83 6.58 -12.31
CA ALA A 4 3.17 7.69 -11.65
C ALA A 4 3.13 7.49 -10.14
N TYR A 5 3.13 8.60 -9.41
CA TYR A 5 2.79 8.62 -7.99
C TYR A 5 1.62 9.57 -7.76
N LEU A 6 0.74 9.23 -6.84
CA LEU A 6 -0.35 10.11 -6.40
C LEU A 6 0.01 10.74 -5.06
N GLN A 7 -0.06 12.07 -4.97
CA GLN A 7 0.04 12.79 -3.71
C GLN A 7 -1.30 13.45 -3.40
N PHE A 8 -1.86 13.13 -2.23
CA PHE A 8 -3.07 13.77 -1.71
C PHE A 8 -3.07 13.72 -0.18
N TYR A 9 -4.08 14.34 0.44
CA TYR A 9 -4.29 14.30 1.88
C TYR A 9 -5.43 13.32 2.21
N PRO A 10 -5.13 12.09 2.70
CA PRO A 10 -6.16 11.16 3.14
C PRO A 10 -6.88 11.71 4.37
N GLU A 11 -8.20 11.73 4.31
CA GLU A 11 -9.05 12.04 5.45
C GLU A 11 -9.06 10.86 6.42
N LYS A 12 -8.63 11.12 7.67
CA LYS A 12 -8.54 10.09 8.70
C LYS A 12 -9.91 9.44 8.92
N GLY A 13 -9.96 8.11 8.79
CA GLY A 13 -11.15 7.30 9.07
C GLY A 13 -12.24 7.32 8.01
N ASN A 14 -12.04 8.01 6.88
CA ASN A 14 -13.05 8.11 5.82
C ASN A 14 -12.60 7.40 4.53
N ILE A 15 -12.60 6.06 4.56
CA ILE A 15 -12.16 5.21 3.44
C ILE A 15 -12.92 5.55 2.16
N LYS A 16 -14.25 5.70 2.25
CA LYS A 16 -15.08 6.01 1.09
C LYS A 16 -14.63 7.31 0.41
N ASN A 17 -14.51 8.40 1.16
CA ASN A 17 -14.11 9.69 0.59
C ASN A 17 -12.68 9.65 0.04
N ASN A 18 -11.77 8.91 0.69
CA ASN A 18 -10.40 8.76 0.20
C ASN A 18 -10.37 8.04 -1.15
N LEU A 19 -11.12 6.94 -1.31
CA LEU A 19 -11.22 6.22 -2.57
C LEU A 19 -11.84 7.08 -3.69
N GLU A 20 -12.89 7.84 -3.40
CA GLU A 20 -13.52 8.76 -4.36
C GLU A 20 -12.55 9.88 -4.80
N LYS A 21 -11.79 10.46 -3.86
CA LYS A 21 -10.73 11.44 -4.17
C LYS A 21 -9.64 10.82 -5.05
N ILE A 22 -9.16 9.65 -4.68
CA ILE A 22 -8.14 8.93 -5.46
C ILE A 22 -8.62 8.69 -6.89
N GLU A 23 -9.82 8.14 -7.06
CA GLU A 23 -10.36 7.84 -8.39
C GLU A 23 -10.51 9.10 -9.24
N SER A 24 -11.05 10.19 -8.69
CA SER A 24 -11.19 11.44 -9.43
C SER A 24 -9.85 12.06 -9.85
N MET A 25 -8.80 11.91 -9.04
CA MET A 25 -7.46 12.42 -9.36
C MET A 25 -6.73 11.61 -10.44
N ILE A 26 -7.15 10.36 -10.68
CA ILE A 26 -6.46 9.46 -11.63
C ILE A 26 -7.31 9.11 -12.86
N ASP A 27 -8.54 9.58 -12.98
CA ASP A 27 -9.47 9.11 -14.02
C ASP A 27 -8.90 9.35 -15.42
N ASP A 28 -8.43 10.57 -15.69
CA ASP A 28 -7.81 10.96 -16.97
C ASP A 28 -6.30 10.69 -17.05
N ALA A 29 -5.69 10.15 -15.99
CA ALA A 29 -4.26 9.89 -15.95
C ALA A 29 -3.90 8.55 -16.63
N GLU A 30 -2.86 8.57 -17.47
CA GLU A 30 -2.26 7.38 -18.05
C GLU A 30 -1.02 6.95 -17.26
N PHE A 31 -0.93 5.66 -16.92
CA PHE A 31 0.22 5.08 -16.23
C PHE A 31 0.29 3.57 -16.44
N ASP A 32 1.50 3.01 -16.46
CA ASP A 32 1.73 1.58 -16.35
C ASP A 32 1.77 1.14 -14.89
N ILE A 33 2.34 1.98 -14.02
CA ILE A 33 2.47 1.75 -12.58
C ILE A 33 1.99 3.00 -11.85
N LEU A 34 1.08 2.84 -10.88
CA LEU A 34 0.67 3.89 -9.96
C LEU A 34 1.05 3.53 -8.53
N VAL A 35 1.78 4.42 -7.87
CA VAL A 35 2.11 4.31 -6.44
C VAL A 35 1.31 5.33 -5.65
N LEU A 36 0.56 4.85 -4.65
CA LEU A 36 -0.18 5.68 -3.70
C LEU A 36 0.58 5.81 -2.37
N PRO A 37 0.23 6.81 -1.54
CA PRO A 37 0.87 7.01 -0.25
C PRO A 37 0.68 5.83 0.72
N GLU A 38 1.50 5.83 1.75
CA GLU A 38 1.29 5.04 2.96
C GLU A 38 -0.09 5.34 3.57
N LEU A 39 -0.80 4.29 4.00
CA LEU A 39 -2.14 4.38 4.60
C LEU A 39 -3.11 5.30 3.82
N ALA A 40 -3.01 5.29 2.48
CA ALA A 40 -3.83 6.12 1.59
C ALA A 40 -5.34 5.94 1.80
N THR A 41 -5.77 4.77 2.27
CA THR A 41 -7.20 4.47 2.45
C THR A 41 -7.74 5.01 3.77
N THR A 42 -6.94 5.07 4.83
CA THR A 42 -7.41 5.31 6.20
C THR A 42 -6.89 6.61 6.83
N GLY A 43 -5.85 7.23 6.27
CA GLY A 43 -5.06 8.25 6.94
C GLY A 43 -4.06 7.65 7.91
N TYR A 44 -3.19 8.48 8.51
CA TYR A 44 -1.99 7.96 9.20
C TYR A 44 -2.08 7.94 10.73
N PHE A 45 -2.49 9.03 11.36
CA PHE A 45 -2.18 9.27 12.77
C PHE A 45 -3.18 8.58 13.73
N PHE A 46 -2.99 7.27 13.93
CA PHE A 46 -3.69 6.44 14.92
C PHE A 46 -2.81 6.21 16.16
N VAL A 47 -3.41 6.17 17.34
CA VAL A 47 -2.65 6.07 18.61
C VAL A 47 -3.01 4.86 19.47
N ASN A 48 -3.99 4.05 19.06
CA ASN A 48 -4.40 2.80 19.71
C ASN A 48 -5.08 1.86 18.68
N LYS A 49 -5.35 0.62 19.08
CA LYS A 49 -5.93 -0.41 18.22
C LYS A 49 -7.44 -0.20 17.99
N GLU A 50 -8.12 0.42 18.93
CA GLU A 50 -9.55 0.71 18.88
C GLU A 50 -9.87 1.64 17.71
N GLU A 51 -9.02 2.64 17.44
CA GLU A 51 -9.22 3.58 16.33
C GLU A 51 -9.10 2.94 14.94
N ILE A 52 -8.30 1.87 14.79
CA ILE A 52 -8.09 1.21 13.49
C ILE A 52 -8.98 -0.02 13.30
N LYS A 53 -9.59 -0.54 14.36
CA LYS A 53 -10.31 -1.83 14.36
C LYS A 53 -11.34 -1.96 13.23
N ASP A 54 -12.12 -0.90 13.01
CA ASP A 54 -13.20 -0.85 12.02
C ASP A 54 -12.75 -0.29 10.66
N LEU A 55 -11.49 0.16 10.57
CA LEU A 55 -10.88 0.73 9.37
C LEU A 55 -9.91 -0.25 8.69
N ALA A 56 -9.31 -1.17 9.44
CA ALA A 56 -8.37 -2.14 8.91
C ALA A 56 -9.09 -3.21 8.08
N GLU A 57 -8.51 -3.52 6.92
CA GLU A 57 -9.10 -4.40 5.94
C GLU A 57 -8.31 -5.71 5.82
N GLU A 58 -9.00 -6.82 5.57
CA GLU A 58 -8.33 -8.06 5.18
C GLU A 58 -7.76 -7.93 3.77
N ALA A 59 -6.49 -8.33 3.63
CA ALA A 59 -5.82 -8.40 2.34
C ALA A 59 -6.66 -9.26 1.37
N GLY A 60 -6.84 -8.77 0.14
CA GLY A 60 -7.59 -9.48 -0.89
C GLY A 60 -9.12 -9.44 -0.79
N ASN A 61 -9.70 -8.85 0.27
CA ASN A 61 -11.16 -8.85 0.46
C ASN A 61 -11.77 -7.47 0.82
N GLY A 62 -10.95 -6.51 1.24
CA GLY A 62 -11.38 -5.14 1.58
C GLY A 62 -12.09 -4.38 0.47
N VAL A 63 -12.81 -3.32 0.84
CA VAL A 63 -13.42 -2.37 -0.10
C VAL A 63 -12.34 -1.66 -0.92
N SER A 64 -11.21 -1.31 -0.31
CA SER A 64 -10.09 -0.70 -1.04
C SER A 64 -9.48 -1.68 -2.04
N PHE A 65 -9.32 -2.96 -1.66
CA PHE A 65 -8.83 -3.99 -2.58
C PHE A 65 -9.73 -4.15 -3.80
N LYS A 66 -11.05 -4.25 -3.60
CA LYS A 66 -12.02 -4.35 -4.71
C LYS A 66 -11.99 -3.11 -5.61
N HIS A 67 -11.86 -1.93 -5.00
CA HIS A 67 -11.76 -0.66 -5.72
C HIS A 67 -10.50 -0.62 -6.60
N PHE A 68 -9.32 -0.88 -6.04
CA PHE A 68 -8.06 -0.86 -6.78
C PHE A 68 -7.92 -2.00 -7.79
N LYS A 69 -8.50 -3.18 -7.51
CA LYS A 69 -8.58 -4.27 -8.49
C LYS A 69 -9.37 -3.89 -9.73
N ARG A 70 -10.48 -3.17 -9.57
CA ARG A 70 -11.24 -2.63 -10.71
C ARG A 70 -10.41 -1.62 -11.51
N ILE A 71 -9.70 -0.72 -10.83
CA ILE A 71 -8.86 0.30 -11.49
C ILE A 71 -7.69 -0.35 -12.24
N ALA A 72 -6.95 -1.27 -11.60
CA ALA A 72 -5.85 -2.01 -12.20
C ALA A 72 -6.28 -2.70 -13.50
N LYS A 73 -7.45 -3.35 -13.49
CA LYS A 73 -8.04 -3.98 -14.68
C LYS A 73 -8.49 -2.95 -15.74
N LYS A 74 -9.17 -1.87 -15.34
CA LYS A 74 -9.67 -0.81 -16.25
C LYS A 74 -8.52 -0.15 -17.01
N LYS A 75 -7.43 0.18 -16.32
CA LYS A 75 -6.28 0.90 -16.89
C LYS A 75 -5.18 -0.03 -17.43
N ASN A 76 -5.29 -1.33 -17.23
CA ASN A 76 -4.25 -2.31 -17.55
C ASN A 76 -2.89 -1.97 -16.92
N SER A 77 -2.93 -1.62 -15.63
CA SER A 77 -1.80 -1.06 -14.88
C SER A 77 -1.57 -1.78 -13.55
N LEU A 78 -0.35 -1.72 -13.05
CA LEU A 78 0.01 -2.12 -11.69
C LEU A 78 -0.37 -1.01 -10.72
N ILE A 79 -1.09 -1.34 -9.63
CA ILE A 79 -1.44 -0.39 -8.57
C ILE A 79 -0.76 -0.81 -7.28
N ILE A 80 -0.03 0.10 -6.64
CA ILE A 80 0.62 -0.09 -5.34
C ILE A 80 -0.01 0.91 -4.37
N TYR A 81 -0.68 0.43 -3.31
CA TYR A 81 -1.31 1.33 -2.33
C TYR A 81 -1.08 0.90 -0.89
N GLY A 82 -0.86 1.88 -0.01
CA GLY A 82 -0.78 1.68 1.42
C GLY A 82 -2.16 1.57 2.07
N PHE A 83 -2.33 0.63 3.00
CA PHE A 83 -3.56 0.42 3.76
C PHE A 83 -3.28 -0.18 5.13
N ALA A 84 -4.23 -0.04 6.05
CA ALA A 84 -4.19 -0.75 7.33
C ALA A 84 -4.71 -2.17 7.10
N GLU A 85 -3.84 -3.15 7.27
CA GLU A 85 -4.18 -4.57 7.09
C GLU A 85 -4.64 -5.18 8.40
N ARG A 86 -5.61 -6.11 8.33
CA ARG A 86 -6.04 -6.97 9.44
C ARG A 86 -5.83 -8.44 9.11
N GLU A 87 -5.17 -9.17 10.02
CA GLU A 87 -5.04 -10.63 10.01
C GLU A 87 -5.25 -11.16 11.43
N ASN A 88 -6.29 -11.96 11.68
CA ASN A 88 -6.54 -12.60 12.99
C ASN A 88 -6.47 -11.62 14.21
N GLN A 89 -7.07 -10.43 14.10
CA GLN A 89 -7.02 -9.34 15.11
C GLN A 89 -5.65 -8.67 15.29
N ILE A 90 -4.69 -8.99 14.43
CA ILE A 90 -3.41 -8.30 14.33
C ILE A 90 -3.52 -7.26 13.21
N TYR A 91 -2.95 -6.08 13.45
CA TYR A 91 -2.93 -5.00 12.48
C TYR A 91 -1.52 -4.79 11.95
N TYR A 92 -1.41 -4.53 10.66
CA TYR A 92 -0.15 -4.18 10.00
C TYR A 92 -0.32 -2.90 9.18
N ASN A 93 0.75 -2.11 9.11
CA ASN A 93 0.88 -1.06 8.10
C ASN A 93 1.45 -1.73 6.84
N SER A 94 0.62 -1.81 5.80
CA SER A 94 0.90 -2.67 4.65
C SER A 94 0.74 -1.92 3.34
N GLN A 95 1.38 -2.43 2.30
CA GLN A 95 1.10 -2.06 0.93
C GLN A 95 0.66 -3.30 0.14
N ALA A 96 -0.37 -3.12 -0.69
CA ALA A 96 -0.80 -4.12 -1.63
C ALA A 96 -0.36 -3.72 -3.05
N VAL A 97 0.24 -4.67 -3.75
CA VAL A 97 0.51 -4.59 -5.19
C VAL A 97 -0.57 -5.37 -5.91
N ILE A 98 -1.37 -4.71 -6.74
CA ILE A 98 -2.42 -5.35 -7.54
C ILE A 98 -2.05 -5.30 -9.02
N PHE A 99 -2.06 -6.47 -9.64
CA PHE A 99 -1.79 -6.65 -11.06
C PHE A 99 -3.07 -6.49 -11.90
N PRO A 100 -2.96 -6.18 -13.20
CA PRO A 100 -4.11 -6.06 -14.10
C PRO A 100 -4.99 -7.31 -14.20
N ASP A 101 -4.39 -8.49 -14.02
CA ASP A 101 -5.09 -9.78 -14.02
C ASP A 101 -5.87 -10.05 -12.72
N GLY A 102 -5.69 -9.19 -11.71
CA GLY A 102 -6.35 -9.27 -10.42
C GLY A 102 -5.64 -10.15 -9.39
N SER A 103 -4.45 -10.68 -9.70
CA SER A 103 -3.51 -11.22 -8.71
C SER A 103 -2.91 -10.09 -7.87
N TYR A 104 -2.37 -10.43 -6.69
CA TYR A 104 -1.82 -9.43 -5.78
C TYR A 104 -0.72 -9.99 -4.87
N ILE A 105 0.12 -9.08 -4.36
CA ILE A 105 1.16 -9.34 -3.37
C ILE A 105 1.01 -8.32 -2.23
N ILE A 106 1.31 -8.74 -1.00
CA ILE A 106 1.31 -7.87 0.18
C ILE A 106 2.73 -7.73 0.71
N TYR A 107 3.10 -6.50 1.07
CA TYR A 107 4.26 -6.22 1.90
C TYR A 107 3.81 -5.52 3.19
N ARG A 108 4.29 -6.02 4.33
CA ARG A 108 4.07 -5.43 5.66
C ARG A 108 5.31 -4.64 6.07
N LYS A 109 5.13 -3.38 6.49
CA LYS A 109 6.19 -2.45 6.88
C LYS A 109 7.12 -3.09 7.91
N THR A 110 8.42 -3.09 7.63
CA THR A 110 9.41 -3.74 8.50
C THR A 110 9.75 -2.86 9.71
N HIS A 111 10.02 -1.58 9.46
CA HIS A 111 10.45 -0.65 10.50
C HIS A 111 9.32 0.30 10.91
N LEU A 112 8.63 -0.03 12.01
CA LEU A 112 7.58 0.83 12.55
C LEU A 112 8.13 2.14 13.12
N PHE A 113 7.45 3.23 12.81
CA PHE A 113 7.79 4.59 13.21
C PHE A 113 6.95 5.07 14.39
N TYR A 114 7.61 5.56 15.44
CA TYR A 114 6.96 6.30 16.53
C TYR A 114 5.72 5.56 17.11
N LYS A 115 4.54 6.19 17.08
CA LYS A 115 3.28 5.65 17.61
C LYS A 115 2.69 4.48 16.83
N GLU A 116 3.20 4.16 15.65
CA GLU A 116 2.81 2.95 14.92
C GLU A 116 2.98 1.70 15.79
N LYS A 117 3.99 1.67 16.65
CA LYS A 117 4.27 0.57 17.58
C LYS A 117 3.16 0.31 18.61
N MET A 118 2.23 1.25 18.79
CA MET A 118 1.07 1.11 19.67
C MET A 118 -0.12 0.46 18.95
N VAL A 119 -0.10 0.44 17.62
CA VAL A 119 -1.23 0.06 16.77
C VAL A 119 -0.92 -1.20 15.96
N TYR A 120 0.23 -1.19 15.28
CA TYR A 120 0.64 -2.19 14.30
C TYR A 120 1.73 -3.11 14.85
N GLN A 121 1.79 -4.33 14.31
CA GLN A 121 2.92 -5.22 14.50
C GLN A 121 3.98 -5.01 13.43
N PRO A 122 5.28 -5.24 13.74
CA PRO A 122 6.32 -5.30 12.74
C PRO A 122 5.98 -6.33 11.66
N GLY A 123 6.24 -5.98 10.40
CA GLY A 123 5.93 -6.82 9.26
C GLY A 123 6.71 -8.13 9.24
N ASN A 124 6.07 -9.19 8.76
CA ASN A 124 6.61 -10.54 8.67
C ASN A 124 6.73 -11.06 7.22
N THR A 125 6.57 -10.18 6.21
CA THR A 125 6.72 -10.54 4.78
C THR A 125 8.18 -10.52 4.31
N GLY A 126 9.06 -9.80 5.02
CA GLY A 126 10.42 -9.51 4.59
C GLY A 126 10.50 -8.61 3.34
N PRO A 127 11.70 -8.38 2.79
CA PRO A 127 11.90 -7.56 1.58
C PRO A 127 11.31 -8.23 0.33
N VAL A 128 10.37 -7.55 -0.32
CA VAL A 128 9.61 -8.03 -1.48
C VAL A 128 10.05 -7.29 -2.74
N VAL A 129 10.29 -8.04 -3.81
CA VAL A 129 10.49 -7.54 -5.17
C VAL A 129 9.45 -8.20 -6.07
N VAL A 130 8.73 -7.39 -6.85
CA VAL A 130 7.76 -7.86 -7.85
C VAL A 130 8.24 -7.50 -9.25
N GLU A 131 7.75 -8.20 -10.28
CA GLU A 131 8.09 -7.90 -11.67
C GLU A 131 6.85 -7.47 -12.45
N PHE A 132 6.94 -6.39 -13.21
CA PHE A 132 5.87 -5.92 -14.10
C PHE A 132 6.46 -5.29 -15.36
N LYS A 133 6.05 -5.77 -16.53
CA LYS A 133 6.53 -5.31 -17.85
C LYS A 133 8.07 -5.26 -17.95
N GLY A 134 8.75 -6.25 -17.37
CA GLY A 134 10.22 -6.35 -17.35
C GLY A 134 10.93 -5.47 -16.33
N ALA A 135 10.20 -4.65 -15.56
CA ALA A 135 10.75 -3.89 -14.44
C ALA A 135 10.60 -4.66 -13.14
N LYS A 136 11.68 -4.74 -12.35
CA LYS A 136 11.68 -5.27 -10.99
C LYS A 136 11.48 -4.12 -10.01
N ILE A 137 10.56 -4.28 -9.07
CA ILE A 137 10.05 -3.20 -8.22
C ILE A 137 10.20 -3.64 -6.77
N GLY A 138 11.09 -2.97 -6.05
CA GLY A 138 11.29 -3.18 -4.61
C GLY A 138 10.26 -2.42 -3.78
N LEU A 139 9.75 -3.08 -2.75
CA LEU A 139 8.71 -2.55 -1.87
C LEU A 139 9.28 -2.10 -0.53
N MET A 140 9.07 -0.83 -0.17
CA MET A 140 9.40 -0.24 1.14
C MET A 140 8.34 0.78 1.54
N ILE A 141 8.08 0.95 2.84
CA ILE A 141 7.09 1.90 3.35
C ILE A 141 7.77 2.89 4.29
N CYS A 142 7.72 4.18 3.93
CA CYS A 142 8.09 5.28 4.80
C CYS A 142 9.40 4.99 5.56
N PHE A 143 9.36 4.87 6.88
CA PHE A 143 10.54 4.73 7.75
C PHE A 143 11.49 3.56 7.42
N ASP A 144 11.09 2.59 6.59
CA ASP A 144 12.02 1.63 5.99
C ASP A 144 13.18 2.33 5.24
N TRP A 145 12.98 3.52 4.65
CA TRP A 145 14.01 4.26 3.93
C TRP A 145 15.19 4.67 4.82
N PHE A 146 14.95 4.81 6.13
CA PHE A 146 15.97 5.24 7.09
C PHE A 146 17.04 4.15 7.32
N PHE A 147 16.73 2.90 6.95
CA PHE A 147 17.60 1.74 7.12
C PHE A 147 18.22 1.39 5.77
N PRO A 148 19.47 1.80 5.47
CA PRO A 148 20.10 1.56 4.17
C PRO A 148 20.24 0.07 3.84
N GLU A 149 20.24 -0.82 4.84
CA GLU A 149 20.20 -2.26 4.67
C GLU A 149 18.96 -2.68 3.90
N PHE A 150 17.83 -2.02 4.13
CA PHE A 150 16.56 -2.39 3.51
C PHE A 150 16.59 -2.11 2.01
N SER A 151 17.00 -0.90 1.59
CA SER A 151 17.18 -0.56 0.19
C SER A 151 18.29 -1.38 -0.48
N ARG A 152 19.38 -1.68 0.24
CA ARG A 152 20.44 -2.58 -0.22
C ARG A 152 19.92 -3.99 -0.51
N ILE A 153 19.11 -4.58 0.37
CA ILE A 153 18.57 -5.93 0.17
C ILE A 153 17.63 -5.97 -1.04
N LEU A 154 16.80 -4.93 -1.23
CA LEU A 154 15.94 -4.83 -2.41
C LEU A 154 16.78 -4.77 -3.71
N ALA A 155 17.81 -3.94 -3.75
CA ALA A 155 18.72 -3.86 -4.90
C ALA A 155 19.46 -5.18 -5.16
N LEU A 156 19.92 -5.87 -4.11
CA LEU A 156 20.56 -7.19 -4.24
C LEU A 156 19.59 -8.28 -4.74
N LYS A 157 18.29 -8.13 -4.47
CA LYS A 157 17.22 -8.97 -5.04
C LYS A 157 16.85 -8.57 -6.48
N GLY A 158 17.45 -7.51 -7.00
CA GLY A 158 17.32 -7.07 -8.39
C GLY A 158 16.26 -6.00 -8.64
N ALA A 159 15.74 -5.34 -7.60
CA ALA A 159 14.93 -4.13 -7.75
C ALA A 159 15.73 -2.98 -8.37
#